data_AF-A0A1F2KBD1-F1
#
_entry.id   AF-A0A1F2KBD1-F1
#
_cell.length_a   1.000
_cell.length_b   1.000
_cell.length_c   1.000
_cell.angle_alpha   90.00
_cell.angle_beta   90.00
_cell.angle_gamma   90.00
#
_symmetry.space_group_name_H-M   'P 1'
#
loop_
_entity.id
_entity.type
_entity.pdbx_description
1 polymer ?
#
loop_
_entity_poly.entity_id
_entity_poly.type
_entity_poly.pdbx_seq_one_letter_code
_entity_poly.pdbx_strand_id
1 'polypeptide(L)'
;MGRRLSTVDIRGTLFEVDAYREALIEKGNPKNRIPFQVFDQEGNGYRFLYDLQNKNVPQKKSEVLEDPDRYCWVIIEALMELDPEGIAMRYDIPLEVLCGDKKVAPRFLLAIIKPIRITEANRKKSK
;
A
#
# COMPACT_ATOMS: atom_id res chain seq x y z
N MET A 1 15.23 -10.53 -17.36
CA MET A 1 14.65 -9.20 -17.67
C MET A 1 13.81 -8.78 -16.48
N GLY A 2 13.90 -7.52 -16.05
CA GLY A 2 13.16 -7.03 -14.89
C GLY A 2 11.73 -6.62 -15.27
N ARG A 3 10.74 -7.10 -14.53
CA ARG A 3 9.34 -6.66 -14.66
C ARG A 3 9.24 -5.16 -14.41
N ARG A 4 8.33 -4.49 -15.11
CA ARG A 4 8.08 -3.05 -14.89
C ARG A 4 6.95 -2.91 -13.89
N LEU A 5 7.17 -2.16 -12.82
CA LEU A 5 6.22 -2.01 -11.73
C LEU A 5 5.44 -0.71 -11.81
N SER A 6 4.15 -0.76 -11.47
CA SER A 6 3.39 0.44 -11.19
C SER A 6 3.97 1.14 -9.96
N THR A 7 3.86 2.46 -9.94
CA THR A 7 4.34 3.28 -8.83
C THR A 7 3.19 4.06 -8.22
N VAL A 8 3.12 4.07 -6.90
CA VAL A 8 2.20 4.91 -6.15
C VAL A 8 2.95 6.01 -5.43
N ASP A 9 2.50 7.25 -5.60
CA ASP A 9 2.94 8.40 -4.83
C ASP A 9 2.07 8.52 -3.57
N ILE A 10 2.72 8.45 -2.43
CA ILE A 10 2.14 8.66 -1.12
C ILE A 10 2.81 9.90 -0.52
N ARG A 11 2.13 11.05 -0.64
CA ARG A 11 2.58 12.32 -0.04
C ARG A 11 4.01 12.72 -0.48
N GLY A 12 4.32 12.56 -1.77
CA GLY A 12 5.61 12.87 -2.38
C GLY A 12 6.65 11.75 -2.24
N THR A 13 6.31 10.61 -1.66
CA THR A 13 7.19 9.43 -1.57
C THR A 13 6.70 8.38 -2.56
N LEU A 14 7.58 7.98 -3.49
CA LEU A 14 7.27 7.01 -4.53
C LEU A 14 7.56 5.59 -4.08
N PHE A 15 6.56 4.72 -4.18
CA PHE A 15 6.67 3.29 -3.92
C PHE A 15 6.37 2.49 -5.18
N GLU A 16 7.17 1.48 -5.47
CA GLU A 16 6.86 0.44 -6.44
C GLU A 16 5.94 -0.60 -5.81
N VAL A 17 4.90 -0.98 -6.53
CA VAL A 17 3.95 -2.01 -6.10
C VAL A 17 4.48 -3.37 -6.56
N ASP A 18 5.05 -4.14 -5.63
CA ASP A 18 5.64 -5.45 -5.94
C ASP A 18 4.75 -6.56 -5.35
N ALA A 19 3.74 -7.01 -6.11
CA ALA A 19 2.82 -8.05 -5.66
C ALA A 19 3.43 -9.45 -5.56
N TYR A 20 4.48 -9.72 -6.33
CA TYR A 20 5.26 -10.94 -6.19
C TYR A 20 5.96 -11.02 -4.83
N ARG A 21 6.56 -9.90 -4.38
CA ARG A 21 7.23 -9.80 -3.07
C ARG A 21 6.34 -9.25 -1.95
N GLU A 22 5.05 -9.09 -2.22
CA GLU A 22 4.03 -8.66 -1.28
C GLU A 22 4.31 -7.34 -0.56
N ALA A 23 4.86 -6.34 -1.26
CA ALA A 23 5.22 -5.10 -0.60
C ALA A 23 5.13 -3.88 -1.52
N LEU A 24 4.87 -2.73 -0.91
CA LEU A 24 5.29 -1.44 -1.46
C LEU A 24 6.76 -1.24 -1.14
N ILE A 25 7.58 -0.91 -2.14
CA ILE A 25 9.03 -0.71 -2.00
C ILE A 25 9.37 0.72 -2.37
N GLU A 26 9.93 1.49 -1.45
CA GLU A 26 10.27 2.89 -1.75
C GLU A 26 11.38 2.96 -2.80
N LYS A 27 11.18 3.78 -3.85
CA LYS A 27 12.17 3.94 -4.93
C LYS A 27 13.47 4.58 -4.45
N GLY A 28 13.38 5.55 -3.56
CA GLY A 28 14.54 6.24 -2.98
C GLY A 28 15.26 5.43 -1.91
N ASN A 29 14.60 4.42 -1.34
CA ASN A 29 15.15 3.61 -0.26
C ASN A 29 14.55 2.19 -0.28
N PRO A 30 15.13 1.24 -1.03
CA PRO A 30 14.58 -0.11 -1.14
C PRO A 30 14.51 -0.91 0.18
N LYS A 31 15.16 -0.44 1.25
CA LYS A 31 15.03 -1.02 2.59
C LYS A 31 13.72 -0.61 3.27
N ASN A 32 13.14 0.53 2.88
CA ASN A 32 11.82 0.94 3.32
C ASN A 32 10.76 0.16 2.54
N ARG A 33 10.17 -0.82 3.22
CA ARG A 33 9.17 -1.73 2.64
C ARG A 33 7.93 -1.73 3.51
N ILE A 34 6.78 -1.62 2.88
CA ILE A 34 5.46 -1.73 3.53
C ILE A 34 4.85 -3.05 3.08
N PRO A 35 4.85 -4.09 3.93
CA PRO A 35 4.32 -5.41 3.56
C PRO A 35 2.81 -5.37 3.44
N PHE A 36 2.22 -6.07 2.45
CA PHE A 36 0.77 -6.08 2.24
C PHE A 36 -0.02 -6.72 3.39
N GLN A 37 0.65 -7.42 4.30
CA GLN A 37 0.05 -8.00 5.51
C GLN A 37 -0.56 -6.95 6.46
N VAL A 38 -0.15 -5.69 6.36
CA VAL A 38 -0.72 -4.59 7.17
C VAL A 38 -1.90 -3.90 6.48
N PHE A 39 -2.36 -4.42 5.35
CA PHE A 39 -3.42 -3.80 4.55
C PHE A 39 -4.77 -4.40 4.93
N ASP A 40 -5.76 -3.52 5.06
CA ASP A 40 -7.16 -3.89 5.19
C ASP A 40 -7.88 -3.69 3.85
N GLN A 41 -8.93 -4.47 3.60
CA GLN A 41 -9.78 -4.26 2.44
C GLN A 41 -10.57 -2.94 2.55
N GLU A 42 -10.60 -2.15 1.47
CA GLU A 42 -11.42 -0.94 1.34
C GLU A 42 -12.03 -0.92 -0.06
N GLY A 43 -13.33 -1.25 -0.15
CA GLY A 43 -14.02 -1.41 -1.43
C GLY A 43 -13.36 -2.51 -2.27
N ASN A 44 -12.97 -2.16 -3.50
CA ASN A 44 -12.25 -3.06 -4.42
C ASN A 44 -10.73 -3.02 -4.24
N GLY A 45 -10.22 -2.15 -3.38
CA GLY A 45 -8.79 -1.96 -3.17
C GLY A 45 -8.39 -2.27 -1.73
N TYR A 46 -7.31 -1.63 -1.34
CA TYR A 46 -6.71 -1.81 -0.03
C TYR A 46 -6.44 -0.49 0.63
N ARG A 47 -6.47 -0.48 1.96
CA ARG A 47 -6.03 0.64 2.76
C ARG A 47 -5.04 0.21 3.82
N PHE A 48 -4.19 1.14 4.24
CA PHE A 48 -3.31 0.95 5.38
C PHE A 48 -3.01 2.29 6.05
N LEU A 49 -2.53 2.21 7.28
CA LEU A 49 -2.15 3.39 8.05
C LEU A 49 -0.72 3.80 7.72
N TYR A 50 -0.51 5.07 7.42
CA TYR A 50 0.79 5.58 7.00
C TYR A 50 1.26 6.70 7.92
N ASP A 51 2.51 6.58 8.35
CA ASP A 51 3.26 7.57 9.13
C ASP A 51 3.98 8.52 8.18
N LEU A 52 3.63 9.80 8.24
CA LEU A 52 4.20 10.83 7.38
C LEU A 52 5.69 11.13 7.68
N GLN A 53 6.16 10.85 8.90
CA GLN A 53 7.55 11.07 9.29
C GLN A 53 8.45 9.92 8.87
N ASN A 54 8.05 8.69 9.22
CA ASN A 54 8.85 7.49 8.93
C ASN A 54 8.64 6.96 7.51
N LYS A 55 7.63 7.45 6.79
CA LYS A 55 7.25 6.99 5.46
C LYS A 55 6.95 5.48 5.41
N ASN A 56 6.37 4.95 6.47
CA ASN A 56 6.01 3.53 6.62
C ASN A 56 4.77 3.41 7.51
N VAL A 57 4.35 2.21 7.91
CA VAL A 57 3.30 2.01 8.91
C VAL A 57 3.78 2.40 10.31
N PRO A 58 2.86 2.84 11.19
CA PRO A 58 3.18 3.05 12.60
C PRO A 58 3.71 1.78 13.26
N GLN A 59 4.68 1.94 14.15
CA GLN A 59 5.23 0.82 14.93
C GLN A 59 4.32 0.47 16.11
N LYS A 60 3.64 1.45 16.69
CA LYS A 60 2.76 1.27 17.86
C LYS A 60 1.46 2.03 17.69
N LYS A 61 0.37 1.44 18.20
CA LYS A 61 -0.95 2.10 18.24
C LYS A 61 -0.94 3.36 19.13
N SER A 62 -0.16 3.37 20.20
CA SER A 62 -0.07 4.51 21.13
C SER A 62 0.43 5.77 20.43
N GLU A 63 1.41 5.64 19.54
CA GLU A 63 1.98 6.77 18.79
C GLU A 63 0.92 7.45 17.89
N VAL A 64 0.00 6.66 17.34
CA VAL A 64 -1.13 7.15 16.54
C VAL A 64 -2.15 7.90 17.40
N LEU A 65 -2.38 7.46 18.63
CA LEU A 65 -3.32 8.10 19.54
C LEU A 65 -2.79 9.42 20.12
N GLU A 66 -1.47 9.50 20.33
CA GLU A 66 -0.76 10.67 20.83
C GLU A 66 -0.69 11.79 19.79
N ASP A 67 -0.40 11.47 18.54
CA ASP A 67 -0.27 12.42 17.44
C ASP A 67 -1.00 11.91 16.17
N PRO A 68 -2.34 11.98 16.11
CA PRO A 68 -3.11 11.49 14.96
C PRO A 68 -2.81 12.24 13.67
N ASP A 69 -2.44 13.51 13.74
CA ASP A 69 -2.24 14.37 12.56
C ASP A 69 -0.97 14.00 11.78
N ARG A 70 -0.03 13.30 12.43
CA ARG A 70 1.13 12.68 11.80
C ARG A 70 0.78 11.51 10.88
N TYR A 71 -0.41 10.93 11.00
CA TYR A 71 -0.77 9.72 10.29
C TYR A 71 -1.98 9.94 9.37
N CYS A 72 -2.05 9.14 8.32
CA CYS A 72 -3.20 9.14 7.42
C CYS A 72 -3.53 7.73 6.93
N TRP A 73 -4.79 7.52 6.56
CA TRP A 73 -5.17 6.34 5.78
C TRP A 73 -4.77 6.56 4.32
N VAL A 74 -4.01 5.61 3.80
CA VAL A 74 -3.66 5.53 2.38
C VAL A 74 -4.53 4.46 1.75
N ILE A 75 -5.17 4.77 0.62
CA ILE A 75 -6.00 3.83 -0.13
C ILE A 75 -5.39 3.69 -1.53
N ILE A 76 -5.21 2.44 -1.95
CA ILE A 76 -4.73 2.05 -3.27
C ILE A 76 -5.71 1.09 -3.93
N GLU A 77 -5.63 0.99 -5.26
CA GLU A 77 -6.43 0.06 -6.05
C GLU A 77 -6.06 -1.42 -5.76
N ALA A 78 -6.84 -2.34 -6.33
CA ALA A 78 -6.56 -3.78 -6.23
C ALA A 78 -5.16 -4.10 -6.76
N LEU A 79 -4.44 -5.01 -6.08
CA LEU A 79 -3.11 -5.45 -6.52
C LEU A 79 -3.11 -6.03 -7.94
N MET A 80 -4.21 -6.68 -8.33
CA MET A 80 -4.43 -7.19 -9.68
C MET A 80 -4.43 -6.09 -10.76
N GLU A 81 -4.84 -4.87 -10.43
CA GLU A 81 -4.85 -3.72 -11.34
C GLU A 81 -3.51 -2.94 -11.33
N LEU A 82 -2.67 -3.20 -10.33
CA LEU A 82 -1.39 -2.52 -10.14
C LEU A 82 -0.23 -3.38 -10.65
N ASP A 83 -0.32 -4.69 -10.47
CA ASP A 83 0.72 -5.65 -10.76
C ASP A 83 0.19 -7.08 -10.97
N PRO A 84 -0.51 -7.32 -12.09
CA PRO A 84 -1.04 -8.64 -12.40
C PRO A 84 0.05 -9.68 -12.70
N GLU A 85 1.18 -9.26 -13.29
CA GLU A 85 2.34 -10.14 -13.52
C GLU A 85 2.90 -10.66 -12.19
N GLY A 86 2.99 -9.80 -11.17
CA GLY A 86 3.44 -10.23 -9.84
C GLY A 86 2.47 -11.20 -9.16
N ILE A 87 1.16 -11.00 -9.33
CA ILE A 87 0.13 -11.93 -8.85
C ILE A 87 0.24 -13.28 -9.58
N ALA A 88 0.33 -13.27 -10.91
CA ALA A 88 0.51 -14.46 -11.75
C ALA A 88 1.73 -15.29 -11.29
N MET A 89 2.89 -14.65 -11.15
CA MET A 89 4.12 -15.30 -10.67
C MET A 89 3.98 -15.86 -9.25
N ARG A 90 3.25 -15.18 -8.37
CA ARG A 90 3.09 -15.58 -6.98
C ARG A 90 2.26 -16.86 -6.85
N TYR A 91 1.19 -16.95 -7.63
CA TYR A 91 0.25 -18.08 -7.57
C TYR A 91 0.53 -19.17 -8.61
N ASP A 92 1.61 -19.02 -9.38
CA ASP A 92 1.97 -19.91 -10.49
C ASP A 92 0.84 -20.06 -11.51
N ILE A 93 0.20 -18.95 -11.84
CA ILE A 93 -0.89 -18.86 -12.82
C ILE A 93 -0.35 -18.16 -14.07
N PRO A 94 -0.55 -18.71 -15.28
CA PRO A 94 -0.19 -18.00 -16.51
C PRO A 94 -0.89 -16.64 -16.60
N LEU A 95 -0.15 -15.59 -16.95
CA LEU A 95 -0.69 -14.22 -16.98
C LEU A 95 -1.87 -14.09 -17.96
N GLU A 96 -1.86 -14.87 -19.03
CA GLU A 96 -2.93 -14.94 -20.05
C GLU A 96 -4.23 -15.49 -19.46
N VAL A 97 -4.15 -16.40 -18.49
CA VAL A 97 -5.33 -16.93 -17.78
C VAL A 97 -5.87 -15.87 -16.82
N LEU A 98 -4.98 -15.10 -16.19
CA LEU A 98 -5.33 -14.12 -15.18
C LEU A 98 -5.90 -12.82 -15.78
N CYS A 99 -5.35 -12.35 -16.91
CA CYS A 99 -5.74 -11.11 -17.56
C CYS A 99 -6.50 -11.30 -18.88
N GLY A 100 -6.56 -12.50 -19.45
CA GLY A 100 -7.03 -12.69 -20.83
C GLY A 100 -6.18 -11.85 -21.81
N ASP A 101 -6.86 -11.18 -22.74
CA ASP A 101 -6.22 -10.25 -23.70
C ASP A 101 -5.91 -8.86 -23.12
N LYS A 102 -6.23 -8.63 -21.84
CA LYS A 102 -6.15 -7.32 -21.21
C LYS A 102 -4.69 -6.98 -20.90
N LYS A 103 -4.10 -6.10 -21.71
CA LYS A 103 -2.76 -5.56 -21.44
C LYS A 103 -2.83 -4.51 -20.33
N VAL A 104 -2.36 -4.87 -19.14
CA VAL A 104 -2.20 -3.93 -18.03
C VAL A 104 -0.78 -3.37 -18.08
N ALA A 105 -0.66 -2.10 -18.47
CA ALA A 105 0.61 -1.41 -18.45
C ALA A 105 0.91 -0.86 -17.05
N PRO A 106 2.17 -0.88 -16.60
CA PRO A 106 2.58 -0.20 -15.39
C PRO A 106 2.25 1.29 -15.45
N ARG A 107 1.70 1.83 -14.37
CA ARG A 107 1.27 3.24 -14.31
C ARG A 107 1.73 3.94 -13.05
N PHE A 108 1.75 5.26 -13.13
CA PHE A 108 1.93 6.14 -11.99
C PHE A 108 0.56 6.50 -11.40
N LEU A 109 0.44 6.43 -10.08
CA LEU A 109 -0.80 6.66 -9.36
C LEU A 109 -0.55 7.59 -8.17
N LEU A 110 -1.49 8.51 -7.94
CA LEU A 110 -1.56 9.25 -6.69
C LEU A 110 -2.44 8.47 -5.72
N ALA A 111 -1.92 8.15 -4.53
CA ALA A 111 -2.74 7.47 -3.53
C ALA A 111 -3.87 8.37 -3.02
N ILE A 112 -5.01 7.77 -2.72
CA ILE A 112 -6.10 8.47 -2.06
C ILE A 112 -5.77 8.56 -0.56
N ILE A 113 -5.81 9.77 -0.01
CA ILE A 113 -5.47 10.05 1.38
C ILE A 113 -6.74 10.40 2.16
N LYS A 114 -6.98 9.74 3.29
CA LYS A 114 -8.02 10.11 4.26
C LYS A 114 -7.39 10.43 5.62
N PRO A 115 -7.79 11.52 6.28
CA PRO A 115 -7.31 11.82 7.63
C PRO A 115 -7.82 10.78 8.63
N ILE A 116 -7.08 10.59 9.73
CA ILE A 116 -7.57 9.79 10.84
C ILE A 116 -8.64 10.57 11.59
N ARG A 117 -9.72 9.88 11.97
CA ARG A 117 -10.72 10.40 12.91
C ARG A 117 -10.65 9.60 14.19
N ILE A 118 -10.00 10.13 15.22
CA ILE A 118 -10.02 9.52 16.55
C ILE A 118 -11.24 10.05 17.31
N THR A 119 -12.10 9.15 17.77
CA THR A 119 -13.19 9.48 18.69
C THR A 119 -12.71 9.29 20.14
N GLU A 120 -13.31 10.00 21.09
CA GLU A 120 -12.94 9.93 22.52
C GLU A 120 -13.03 8.51 23.11
N ALA A 121 -13.88 7.65 22.54
CA ALA A 121 -14.00 6.24 22.93
C ALA A 121 -12.72 5.44 22.68
N ASN A 122 -11.93 5.80 21.67
CA ASN A 122 -10.70 5.09 21.30
C ASN A 122 -9.54 5.39 22.26
N ARG A 123 -9.55 6.53 22.95
CA ARG A 123 -8.51 6.91 23.93
C ARG A 123 -8.60 6.13 25.25
N LYS A 124 -9.78 5.61 25.61
CA LYS A 124 -10.02 4.94 26.90
C LYS A 124 -9.59 3.46 26.93
N LYS A 125 -9.28 2.84 25.78
CA LYS A 125 -8.91 1.41 25.68
C LYS A 125 -7.39 1.13 25.68
N SER A 126 -6.56 2.16 25.85
CA SER A 126 -5.09 2.02 25.92
C SER A 126 -4.50 2.31 27.31
N LYS A 127 -5.32 2.26 28.37
CA LYS A 127 -4.84 2.25 29.76
C LYS A 127 -4.94 0.86 30.34
#